data_AF-A0A2K2VEI6-F1
#
_entry.id   AF-A0A2K2VEI6-F1
#
_cell.length_a   1.000
_cell.length_b   1.000
_cell.length_c   1.000
_cell.angle_alpha   90.00
_cell.angle_beta   90.00
_cell.angle_gamma   90.00
#
_symmetry.space_group_name_H-M   'P 1'
#
loop_
_entity.id
_entity.type
_entity.pdbx_description
1 polymer ?
#
loop_
_entity_poly.entity_id
_entity_poly.type
_entity_poly.pdbx_seq_one_letter_code
_entity_poly.pdbx_strand_id
1 'polypeptide(L)'
;MGDERYIELYGELVSLRELGLSSLICSALAFLLFYLSPSIASFMGMPNLTNALKITFGAIGAFLGFFISIPLTKVKRKIILEGD
;
A
#
# COMPACT_ATOMS: atom_id res chain seq x y z
N MET A 1 -2.05 26.22 -0.17
CA MET A 1 -2.65 25.05 -0.81
C MET A 1 -1.54 24.38 -1.60
N GLY A 2 -1.04 23.23 -1.13
CA GLY A 2 0.06 22.54 -1.81
C GLY A 2 -0.40 22.04 -3.17
N ASP A 3 0.40 22.26 -4.19
CA ASP A 3 0.18 21.92 -5.60
C ASP A 3 -0.30 20.45 -5.75
N GLU A 4 -1.62 20.25 -5.82
CA GLU A 4 -2.23 18.93 -6.01
C GLU A 4 -2.05 18.52 -7.47
N ARG A 5 -0.95 17.83 -7.75
CA ARG A 5 -0.73 17.21 -9.06
C ARG A 5 -1.60 15.98 -9.21
N TYR A 6 -2.52 16.03 -10.16
CA TYR A 6 -3.36 14.91 -10.56
C TYR A 6 -2.70 14.16 -11.72
N ILE A 7 -2.76 12.84 -11.69
CA ILE A 7 -2.33 12.00 -12.81
C ILE A 7 -3.51 11.18 -13.31
N GLU A 8 -3.58 11.00 -14.62
CA GLU A 8 -4.59 10.15 -15.24
C GLU A 8 -4.14 8.69 -15.17
N LEU A 9 -4.95 7.86 -14.50
CA LEU A 9 -4.75 6.44 -14.35
C LEU A 9 -6.05 5.74 -14.77
N TYR A 10 -5.99 4.93 -15.83
CA TYR A 10 -7.14 4.19 -16.35
C TYR A 10 -8.39 5.06 -16.65
N GLY A 11 -8.18 6.30 -17.09
CA GLY A 11 -9.26 7.25 -17.38
C GLY A 11 -9.86 7.94 -16.15
N GLU A 12 -9.26 7.76 -14.97
CA GLU A 12 -9.64 8.47 -13.74
C GLU A 12 -8.50 9.40 -13.26
N LEU A 13 -8.86 10.59 -12.78
CA LEU A 13 -7.91 11.53 -12.18
C LEU A 13 -7.64 11.13 -10.73
N VAL A 14 -6.40 10.75 -10.46
CA VAL A 14 -5.96 10.35 -9.12
C VAL A 14 -4.92 11.34 -8.60
N SER A 15 -5.06 11.74 -7.34
CA SER A 15 -4.09 12.62 -6.67
C SER A 15 -2.76 11.89 -6.51
N LEU A 16 -1.67 12.46 -7.04
CA LEU A 16 -0.32 11.91 -6.90
C LEU A 16 0.09 11.78 -5.43
N ARG A 17 -0.42 12.68 -4.58
CA ARG A 17 -0.17 12.65 -3.13
C ARG A 17 -0.85 11.44 -2.48
N GLU A 18 -2.09 11.16 -2.83
CA GLU A 18 -2.85 10.01 -2.29
C GLU A 18 -2.23 8.68 -2.76
N LEU A 19 -1.82 8.61 -4.02
CA LEU A 19 -1.06 7.48 -4.58
C LEU A 19 0.27 7.26 -3.87
N GLY A 20 1.04 8.33 -3.65
CA GLY A 20 2.30 8.26 -2.93
C GLY A 20 2.12 7.78 -1.49
N LEU A 21 1.08 8.29 -0.81
CA LEU A 21 0.75 7.89 0.56
C LEU A 21 0.30 6.43 0.63
N SER A 22 -0.54 6.00 -0.31
CA SER A 22 -0.99 4.61 -0.46
C SER A 22 0.20 3.67 -0.69
N SER A 23 1.10 4.03 -1.62
CA SER A 23 2.31 3.26 -1.91
C SER A 23 3.25 3.15 -0.71
N LEU A 24 3.34 4.23 0.07
CA LEU A 24 4.15 4.27 1.30
C LEU A 24 3.56 3.36 2.39
N ILE A 25 2.24 3.38 2.59
CA ILE A 25 1.55 2.50 3.55
C ILE A 25 1.73 1.03 3.16
N CYS A 26 1.49 0.69 1.89
CA CYS A 26 1.69 -0.67 1.36
C CYS A 26 3.12 -1.15 1.58
N SER A 27 4.10 -0.31 1.22
CA SER A 27 5.51 -0.63 1.37
C SER A 27 5.90 -0.78 2.84
N ALA A 28 5.45 0.13 3.70
CA ALA A 28 5.74 0.10 5.14
C ALA A 28 5.21 -1.19 5.78
N LEU A 29 3.95 -1.58 5.54
CA LEU A 29 3.42 -2.83 6.07
C LEU A 29 4.12 -4.07 5.49
N ALA A 30 4.44 -4.06 4.18
CA ALA A 30 5.16 -5.16 3.55
C ALA A 30 6.53 -5.38 4.20
N PHE A 31 7.31 -4.31 4.40
CA PHE A 31 8.60 -4.39 5.09
C PHE A 31 8.45 -4.81 6.54
N LEU A 32 7.45 -4.29 7.25
CA LEU A 32 7.23 -4.62 8.66
C LEU A 32 6.96 -6.13 8.82
N LEU A 33 6.06 -6.71 8.03
CA LEU A 33 5.79 -8.14 8.07
C LEU A 33 6.94 -9.00 7.51
N PHE A 34 7.66 -8.51 6.51
CA PHE A 34 8.87 -9.17 6.01
C PHE A 34 9.93 -9.31 7.13
N TYR A 35 10.17 -8.25 7.91
CA TYR A 35 11.13 -8.29 9.01
C TYR A 35 10.63 -9.03 10.25
N LEU A 36 9.31 -9.05 10.52
CA LEU A 36 8.73 -9.83 11.61
C LEU A 36 8.61 -11.32 11.31
N SER A 37 8.70 -11.72 10.04
CA SER A 37 8.55 -13.12 9.62
C SER A 37 9.44 -14.14 10.35
N PRO A 38 10.72 -13.88 10.71
CA PRO A 38 11.54 -14.83 11.47
C PRO A 38 11.05 -15.01 12.91
N SER A 39 10.58 -13.93 13.54
CA SER A 39 10.01 -13.98 14.88
C SER A 39 8.71 -14.78 14.88
N ILE A 40 7.86 -14.59 13.86
CA ILE A 40 6.62 -15.36 13.69
C ILE A 40 6.93 -16.85 13.42
N ALA A 41 7.88 -17.14 12.53
CA ALA A 41 8.29 -18.51 12.22
C ALA A 41 8.86 -19.25 13.44
N SER A 42 9.64 -18.54 14.27
CA SER A 42 10.19 -19.08 15.52
C SER A 42 9.09 -19.33 16.56
N PHE A 43 8.12 -18.43 16.67
CA PHE A 43 6.95 -18.61 17.55
C PHE A 43 6.09 -19.82 17.15
N MET A 44 5.96 -20.08 15.85
CA MET A 44 5.23 -21.23 15.31
C MET A 44 6.02 -22.56 15.38
N GLY A 45 7.26 -22.55 15.90
CA GLY A 45 8.11 -23.74 15.98
C GLY A 45 8.65 -24.23 14.62
N MET A 46 8.61 -23.38 13.58
CA MET A 46 8.99 -23.75 12.21
C MET A 46 10.09 -22.83 11.65
N PRO A 47 11.27 -22.75 12.28
CA PRO A 47 12.34 -21.84 11.88
C PRO A 47 12.91 -22.13 10.48
N ASN A 48 12.80 -23.37 9.99
CA ASN A 48 13.30 -23.77 8.67
C ASN A 48 12.52 -23.13 7.51
N LEU A 49 11.27 -22.70 7.74
CA LEU A 49 10.41 -22.07 6.74
C LEU A 49 10.56 -20.54 6.67
N THR A 50 11.44 -19.96 7.49
CA THR A 50 11.59 -18.52 7.64
C THR A 50 11.76 -17.79 6.30
N ASN A 51 12.57 -18.33 5.38
CA ASN A 51 12.81 -17.69 4.08
C ASN A 51 11.58 -17.68 3.17
N ALA A 52 10.80 -18.77 3.15
CA ALA A 52 9.54 -18.81 2.40
C ALA A 52 8.51 -17.86 3.03
N LEU A 53 8.42 -17.86 4.36
CA LEU A 53 7.51 -17.01 5.12
C LEU A 53 7.82 -15.52 4.95
N LYS A 54 9.07 -15.09 4.76
CA LYS A 54 9.38 -13.66 4.55
C LYS A 54 8.64 -13.07 3.36
N ILE A 55 8.70 -13.78 2.23
CA ILE A 55 8.09 -13.31 0.98
C ILE A 55 6.56 -13.32 1.12
N THR A 56 6.00 -14.40 1.67
CA THR A 56 4.55 -14.52 1.89
C THR A 56 4.03 -13.46 2.86
N PHE A 57 4.69 -13.25 4.00
CA PHE A 57 4.31 -12.22 4.96
C PHE A 57 4.49 -10.81 4.41
N GLY A 58 5.53 -10.57 3.60
CA GLY A 58 5.68 -9.31 2.88
C GLY A 58 4.52 -9.04 1.91
N ALA A 59 4.11 -10.03 1.14
CA ALA A 59 2.95 -9.93 0.25
C ALA A 59 1.64 -9.72 1.01
N ILE A 60 1.43 -10.43 2.12
CA ILE A 60 0.29 -10.22 3.03
C ILE A 60 0.32 -8.79 3.59
N GLY A 61 1.50 -8.27 3.94
CA GLY A 61 1.66 -6.91 4.46
C GLY A 61 1.28 -5.87 3.42
N ALA A 62 1.75 -6.02 2.19
CA ALA A 62 1.36 -5.16 1.08
C ALA A 62 -0.16 -5.19 0.85
N PHE A 63 -0.77 -6.37 0.90
CA PHE A 63 -2.21 -6.54 0.73
C PHE A 63 -3.01 -5.84 1.84
N LEU A 64 -2.61 -6.01 3.10
CA LEU A 64 -3.22 -5.29 4.23
C LEU A 64 -3.04 -3.78 4.10
N GLY A 65 -1.85 -3.33 3.69
CA GLY A 65 -1.57 -1.92 3.44
C GLY A 65 -2.46 -1.33 2.34
N PHE A 66 -2.77 -2.12 1.31
CA PHE A 66 -3.73 -1.73 0.28
C PHE A 66 -5.14 -1.56 0.84
N PHE A 67 -5.63 -2.48 1.67
CA PHE A 67 -6.94 -2.33 2.32
C PHE A 67 -7.02 -1.08 3.20
N ILE A 68 -5.95 -0.77 3.92
CA ILE A 68 -5.86 0.44 4.75
C ILE A 68 -5.81 1.70 3.89
N SER A 69 -5.26 1.63 2.68
CA SER A 69 -5.16 2.78 1.78
C SER A 69 -6.43 3.06 0.97
N ILE A 70 -7.35 2.10 0.82
CA ILE A 70 -8.66 2.28 0.17
C ILE A 70 -9.41 3.54 0.65
N PRO A 71 -9.66 3.76 1.96
CA PRO A 71 -10.38 4.96 2.41
C PRO A 71 -9.62 6.27 2.18
N LEU A 72 -8.30 6.21 1.98
CA LEU A 72 -7.43 7.36 1.76
C LEU A 72 -7.32 7.75 0.29
N THR A 73 -7.53 6.80 -0.62
CA THR A 73 -7.40 7.00 -2.07
C THR A 73 -8.81 7.18 -2.64
N LYS A 74 -9.32 8.42 -2.61
CA LYS A 74 -10.65 8.70 -3.15
C LYS A 74 -10.52 9.10 -4.61
N VAL A 75 -11.17 8.36 -5.50
CA VAL A 75 -11.29 8.73 -6.91
C VAL A 75 -12.04 10.06 -7.00
N LYS A 76 -11.32 11.15 -7.32
CA LYS A 76 -11.93 12.48 -7.51
C LYS A 76 -12.42 12.60 -8.95
N ARG A 77 -13.52 11.91 -9.27
CA ARG A 77 -14.18 11.97 -10.59
C ARG A 77 -14.77 13.36 -10.95
N LYS A 78 -14.78 14.31 -10.01
CA LYS A 78 -15.61 15.53 -10.07
C LYS A 78 -14.91 16.78 -10.64
N ILE A 79 -13.60 16.74 -10.90
CA ILE A 79 -12.83 17.97 -11.22
C ILE A 79 -12.98 18.40 -12.70
N ILE A 80 -13.61 17.58 -13.56
CA ILE A 80 -13.80 17.93 -14.99
C ILE A 80 -14.97 18.92 -15.21
N LEU A 81 -15.76 19.27 -14.17
CA LEU A 81 -16.89 20.21 -14.31
C LEU A 81 -16.61 21.65 -13.88
N GLU A 82 -15.41 21.98 -13.36
CA GLU A 82 -15.04 23.36 -12.96
C GLU A 82 -13.91 23.90 -13.83
N GLY A 83 -14.09 23.84 -15.15
CA GLY A 83 -13.11 24.31 -16.13
C GLY A 83 -13.69 24.84 -17.43
N ASP A 84 -14.95 25.28 -17.43
CA ASP A 84 -15.51 26.19 -18.45
C ASP A 84 -15.56 27.63 -17.90
#